data_AF-A0A970QPK5-F1
#
_entry.id   AF-A0A970QPK5-F1
#
_cell.length_a   1.000
_cell.length_b   1.000
_cell.length_c   1.000
_cell.angle_alpha   90.00
_cell.angle_beta   90.00
_cell.angle_gamma   90.00
#
_symmetry.space_group_name_H-M   'P 1'
#
loop_
_entity.id
_entity.type
_entity.pdbx_description
1 polymer ?
#
loop_
_entity_poly.entity_id
_entity_poly.type
_entity_poly.pdbx_seq_one_letter_code
_entity_poly.pdbx_strand_id
1 'polypeptide(L)'
;MKVSDANALKGHVIFPKVDEEKSIVEYFTDINQLITLHQDEYVIAQYRCRKGVFSHETALYFHDRYIEVKAYKINTILAEKIDTILSRNISNTRAGDLYDVYILLTTRPSDINKDELKQAIIKKAEERNSIVYVENYQKYLTDVLESEDVQKIWDSYKNKYLYAKDILFSDIINCIEEVLK
;
A
#
# COMPACT_ATOMS: atom_id res chain seq x y z
N MET A 1 24.03 -29.49 -12.97
CA MET A 1 25.31 -28.84 -13.30
C MET A 1 25.35 -27.52 -12.53
N LYS A 2 26.20 -27.41 -11.48
CA LYS A 2 26.29 -26.17 -10.69
C LYS A 2 27.02 -25.12 -11.53
N VAL A 3 26.32 -24.03 -11.86
CA VAL A 3 26.94 -22.86 -12.50
C VAL A 3 27.83 -22.21 -11.44
N SER A 4 29.14 -22.25 -11.64
CA SER A 4 30.10 -21.46 -10.86
C SER A 4 30.33 -20.12 -11.55
N ASP A 5 30.69 -19.08 -10.79
CA ASP A 5 30.89 -17.71 -11.29
C ASP A 5 31.87 -17.65 -12.48
N ALA A 6 32.85 -18.57 -12.51
CA ALA A 6 33.82 -18.73 -13.59
C ALA A 6 33.23 -19.23 -14.94
N ASN A 7 32.01 -19.76 -14.94
CA ASN A 7 31.32 -20.25 -16.14
C ASN A 7 30.22 -19.30 -16.63
N ALA A 8 29.83 -18.29 -15.86
CA ALA A 8 28.80 -17.32 -16.26
C ALA A 8 29.28 -16.30 -17.31
N LEU A 9 30.58 -15.99 -17.32
CA LEU A 9 31.17 -14.95 -18.17
C LEU A 9 31.87 -15.48 -19.45
N LYS A 10 31.71 -16.76 -19.79
CA LYS A 10 32.33 -17.36 -20.99
C LYS A 10 31.52 -17.15 -22.27
N GLY A 11 30.30 -16.61 -22.17
CA GLY A 11 29.51 -16.17 -23.32
C GLY A 11 29.86 -14.73 -23.71
N HIS A 12 29.65 -14.36 -24.97
CA HIS A 12 29.78 -12.96 -25.40
C HIS A 12 28.65 -12.15 -24.76
N VAL A 13 28.92 -11.51 -23.62
CA VAL A 13 27.97 -10.65 -22.91
C VAL A 13 28.07 -9.25 -23.51
N ILE A 14 27.00 -8.79 -24.13
CA ILE A 14 26.89 -7.40 -24.60
C ILE A 14 26.19 -6.63 -23.48
N PHE A 15 26.93 -5.76 -22.82
CA PHE A 15 26.36 -4.84 -21.85
C PHE A 15 25.73 -3.66 -22.59
N PRO A 16 24.48 -3.28 -22.26
CA PRO A 16 23.85 -2.10 -22.83
C PRO A 16 24.66 -0.84 -22.50
N LYS A 17 24.60 0.15 -23.38
CA LYS A 17 25.21 1.45 -23.11
C LYS A 17 24.45 2.17 -22.00
N VAL A 18 25.08 3.12 -21.30
CA VAL A 18 24.46 3.87 -20.19
C VAL A 18 23.13 4.53 -20.60
N ASP A 19 23.01 4.99 -21.83
CA ASP A 19 21.76 5.60 -22.33
C ASP A 19 20.66 4.55 -22.61
N GLU A 20 21.06 3.35 -23.04
CA GLU A 20 20.15 2.20 -23.19
C GLU A 20 19.70 1.69 -21.82
N GLU A 21 20.60 1.61 -20.84
CA GLU A 21 20.26 1.26 -19.46
C GLU A 21 19.26 2.24 -18.86
N LYS A 22 19.45 3.56 -19.04
CA LYS A 22 18.48 4.57 -18.60
C LYS A 22 17.11 4.40 -19.26
N SER A 23 17.09 4.18 -20.57
CA SER A 23 15.84 3.96 -21.33
C SER A 23 15.11 2.70 -20.85
N ILE A 24 15.86 1.64 -20.53
CA ILE A 24 15.31 0.40 -19.95
C ILE A 24 14.72 0.67 -18.56
N VAL A 25 15.42 1.42 -17.71
CA VAL A 25 14.94 1.78 -16.37
C VAL A 25 13.67 2.63 -16.44
N GLU A 26 13.60 3.61 -17.34
CA GLU A 26 12.40 4.42 -17.57
C GLU A 26 11.22 3.53 -18.00
N TYR A 27 11.43 2.65 -18.98
CA TYR A 27 10.39 1.73 -19.46
C TYR A 27 9.87 0.81 -18.35
N PHE A 28 10.75 0.24 -17.52
CA PHE A 28 10.33 -0.58 -16.37
C PHE A 28 9.66 0.25 -15.27
N THR A 29 10.00 1.53 -15.14
CA THR A 29 9.34 2.44 -14.20
C THR A 29 7.91 2.74 -14.67
N ASP A 30 7.72 3.00 -15.96
CA ASP A 30 6.41 3.20 -16.56
C ASP A 30 5.54 1.95 -16.45
N ILE A 31 6.11 0.77 -16.72
CA ILE A 31 5.42 -0.51 -16.48
C ILE A 31 5.06 -0.68 -15.01
N ASN A 32 5.96 -0.38 -14.08
CA ASN A 32 5.64 -0.48 -12.66
C ASN A 32 4.53 0.49 -12.26
N GLN A 33 4.54 1.73 -12.76
CA GLN A 33 3.44 2.68 -12.53
C GLN A 33 2.13 2.14 -13.11
N LEU A 34 2.15 1.58 -14.31
CA LEU A 34 0.97 1.04 -14.98
C LEU A 34 0.46 -0.22 -14.27
N ILE A 35 1.35 -1.09 -13.78
CA ILE A 35 1.01 -2.24 -12.95
C ILE A 35 0.44 -1.80 -11.61
N THR A 36 1.00 -0.77 -10.96
CA THR A 36 0.45 -0.23 -9.70
C THR A 36 -0.93 0.38 -9.92
N LEU A 37 -1.11 1.18 -10.96
CA LEU A 37 -2.43 1.72 -11.36
C LEU A 37 -3.42 0.61 -11.73
N HIS A 38 -2.96 -0.47 -12.36
CA HIS A 38 -3.81 -1.60 -12.71
C HIS A 38 -4.03 -2.54 -11.52
N GLN A 39 -3.12 -2.60 -10.54
CA GLN A 39 -3.37 -3.20 -9.23
C GLN A 39 -4.43 -2.40 -8.49
N ASP A 40 -4.44 -1.07 -8.60
CA ASP A 40 -5.52 -0.22 -8.09
C ASP A 40 -6.84 -0.54 -8.82
N GLU A 41 -6.86 -0.63 -10.15
CA GLU A 41 -8.07 -1.03 -10.89
C GLU A 41 -8.54 -2.45 -10.60
N TYR A 42 -7.63 -3.39 -10.41
CA TYR A 42 -7.91 -4.78 -10.03
C TYR A 42 -8.45 -4.84 -8.59
N VAL A 43 -7.89 -4.04 -7.68
CA VAL A 43 -8.41 -3.79 -6.34
C VAL A 43 -9.71 -2.96 -6.37
N ILE A 44 -10.04 -2.26 -7.44
CA ILE A 44 -11.33 -1.57 -7.60
C ILE A 44 -12.38 -2.54 -8.16
N ALA A 45 -12.02 -3.33 -9.17
CA ALA A 45 -12.87 -4.35 -9.77
C ALA A 45 -13.23 -5.42 -8.74
N GLN A 46 -12.26 -5.87 -7.93
CA GLN A 46 -12.42 -6.95 -6.95
C GLN A 46 -13.56 -6.80 -5.94
N TYR A 47 -13.99 -5.56 -5.73
CA TYR A 47 -14.76 -5.20 -4.55
C TYR A 47 -16.10 -4.54 -4.92
N ARG A 48 -16.56 -4.66 -6.18
CA ARG A 48 -17.85 -4.12 -6.66
C ARG A 48 -19.11 -4.86 -6.13
N CYS A 49 -19.00 -5.88 -5.27
CA CYS A 49 -20.15 -6.71 -4.89
C CYS A 49 -20.35 -6.89 -3.36
N ARG A 50 -21.62 -6.76 -2.94
CA ARG A 50 -22.11 -6.89 -1.55
C ARG A 50 -22.17 -8.34 -1.06
N LYS A 51 -21.79 -8.47 0.22
CA LYS A 51 -22.01 -9.54 1.23
C LYS A 51 -21.12 -10.79 1.16
N GLY A 52 -20.25 -10.87 2.18
CA GLY A 52 -19.95 -12.08 2.96
C GLY A 52 -19.17 -13.20 2.26
N VAL A 53 -17.86 -13.29 2.56
CA VAL A 53 -16.87 -14.22 1.99
C VAL A 53 -16.59 -13.90 0.51
N PHE A 54 -15.48 -13.21 0.26
CA PHE A 54 -15.19 -12.63 -1.06
C PHE A 54 -14.57 -13.67 -1.99
N SER A 55 -15.35 -14.07 -2.98
CA SER A 55 -14.91 -14.63 -4.26
C SER A 55 -15.02 -13.52 -5.30
N HIS A 56 -13.93 -13.16 -5.98
CA HIS A 56 -14.01 -12.22 -7.10
C HIS A 56 -13.76 -12.90 -8.43
N GLU A 57 -14.65 -12.72 -9.40
CA GLU A 57 -14.50 -13.14 -10.78
C GLU A 57 -13.77 -12.06 -11.58
N THR A 58 -12.45 -12.21 -11.80
CA THR A 58 -11.75 -11.31 -12.73
C THR A 58 -11.83 -11.85 -14.15
N ALA A 59 -12.30 -11.03 -15.09
CA ALA A 59 -12.18 -11.32 -16.51
C ALA A 59 -10.70 -11.28 -16.93
N LEU A 60 -10.16 -12.40 -17.40
CA LEU A 60 -8.86 -12.42 -18.07
C LEU A 60 -9.00 -11.73 -19.42
N TYR A 61 -8.20 -10.69 -19.67
CA TYR A 61 -8.20 -9.88 -20.90
C TYR A 61 -8.16 -10.67 -22.23
N PHE A 62 -7.78 -11.95 -22.19
CA PHE A 62 -7.58 -12.78 -23.38
C PHE A 62 -8.50 -14.00 -23.46
N HIS A 63 -9.30 -14.29 -22.44
CA HIS A 63 -10.19 -15.46 -22.44
C HIS A 63 -11.41 -15.15 -21.56
N ASP A 64 -12.63 -15.41 -22.04
CA ASP A 64 -13.89 -15.39 -21.28
C ASP A 64 -13.90 -16.46 -20.17
N ARG A 65 -12.96 -16.33 -19.24
CA ARG A 65 -12.73 -17.21 -18.11
C ARG A 65 -12.62 -16.31 -16.89
N TYR A 66 -13.42 -16.64 -15.89
CA TYR A 66 -13.37 -16.00 -14.58
C TYR A 66 -12.54 -16.86 -13.64
N ILE A 67 -11.67 -16.23 -12.87
CA ILE A 67 -10.96 -16.87 -11.76
C ILE A 67 -11.52 -16.28 -10.48
N GLU A 68 -11.96 -17.15 -9.57
CA GLU A 68 -12.29 -16.78 -8.19
C GLU A 68 -11.02 -16.47 -7.41
N VAL A 69 -10.88 -15.21 -6.98
CA VAL A 69 -9.79 -14.78 -6.10
C VAL A 69 -10.32 -14.55 -4.69
N LYS A 70 -9.69 -15.20 -3.72
CA LYS A 70 -9.94 -14.97 -2.30
C LYS A 70 -9.24 -13.68 -1.88
N ALA A 71 -10.01 -12.70 -1.42
CA ALA A 71 -9.49 -11.43 -0.94
C ALA A 71 -9.86 -11.19 0.54
N TYR A 72 -8.99 -10.47 1.24
CA TYR A 72 -9.26 -10.03 2.60
C TYR A 72 -10.30 -8.90 2.61
N LYS A 73 -11.05 -8.78 3.71
CA LYS A 73 -11.96 -7.66 3.91
C LYS A 73 -11.15 -6.36 3.95
N ILE A 74 -11.67 -5.30 3.33
CA ILE A 74 -11.05 -3.96 3.35
C ILE A 74 -10.73 -3.49 4.77
N ASN A 75 -11.65 -3.74 5.72
CA ASN A 75 -11.45 -3.42 7.13
C ASN A 75 -10.24 -4.14 7.76
N THR A 76 -9.96 -5.37 7.34
CA THR A 76 -8.81 -6.14 7.83
C THR A 76 -7.50 -5.58 7.27
N ILE A 77 -7.48 -5.21 5.99
CA ILE A 77 -6.30 -4.60 5.35
C ILE A 77 -6.00 -3.24 5.98
N LEU A 78 -7.02 -2.39 6.11
CA LEU A 78 -6.90 -1.08 6.76
C LEU A 78 -6.46 -1.21 8.22
N ALA A 79 -7.03 -2.16 8.97
CA ALA A 79 -6.64 -2.40 10.35
C ALA A 79 -5.14 -2.75 10.48
N GLU A 80 -4.64 -3.62 9.62
CA GLU A 80 -3.22 -4.00 9.62
C GLU A 80 -2.29 -2.83 9.29
N LYS A 81 -2.67 -2.00 8.31
CA LYS A 81 -1.89 -0.83 7.90
C LYS A 81 -1.89 0.25 8.99
N ILE A 82 -3.06 0.57 9.56
CA ILE A 82 -3.18 1.56 10.64
C ILE A 82 -2.40 1.12 11.88
N ASP A 83 -2.52 -0.15 12.30
CA ASP A 83 -1.72 -0.70 13.39
C ASP A 83 -0.21 -0.58 13.11
N THR A 84 0.22 -0.85 11.87
CA THR A 84 1.63 -0.71 11.46
C THR A 84 2.10 0.74 11.54
N ILE A 85 1.28 1.69 11.09
CA ILE A 85 1.60 3.13 11.13
C ILE A 85 1.75 3.58 12.59
N LEU A 86 0.80 3.22 13.46
CA LEU A 86 0.81 3.59 14.87
C LEU A 86 1.97 2.95 15.64
N SER A 87 2.17 1.65 15.47
CA SER A 87 3.21 0.90 16.21
C SER A 87 4.63 1.27 15.79
N ARG A 88 4.85 1.68 14.53
CA ARG A 88 6.16 2.15 14.06
C ARG A 88 6.40 3.62 14.36
N ASN A 89 5.36 4.44 14.41
CA ASN A 89 5.41 5.87 14.73
C ASN A 89 6.54 6.58 13.95
N ILE A 90 7.44 7.31 14.62
CA ILE A 90 8.56 8.06 14.03
C ILE A 90 9.58 7.18 13.30
N SER A 91 9.59 5.87 13.56
CA SER A 91 10.46 4.91 12.86
C SER A 91 9.82 4.38 11.57
N ASN A 92 8.67 4.94 11.15
CA ASN A 92 7.95 4.44 9.99
C ASN A 92 8.62 4.82 8.68
N THR A 93 9.15 3.82 7.99
CA THR A 93 9.76 3.95 6.65
C THR A 93 8.83 3.59 5.49
N ARG A 94 7.58 3.21 5.77
CA ARG A 94 6.63 2.69 4.78
C ARG A 94 5.64 3.77 4.34
N ALA A 95 6.09 4.65 3.44
CA ALA A 95 5.22 5.66 2.83
C ALA A 95 4.04 5.06 2.04
N GLY A 96 4.19 3.85 1.50
CA GLY A 96 3.09 3.16 0.79
C GLY A 96 1.90 2.87 1.70
N ASP A 97 2.13 2.50 2.98
CA ASP A 97 1.02 2.25 3.91
C ASP A 97 0.23 3.53 4.21
N LEU A 98 0.90 4.68 4.26
CA LEU A 98 0.25 6.00 4.42
C LEU A 98 -0.64 6.32 3.21
N TYR A 99 -0.12 6.12 2.00
CA TYR A 99 -0.89 6.31 0.77
C TYR A 99 -2.10 5.37 0.70
N ASP A 100 -1.89 4.08 0.92
CA ASP A 100 -2.92 3.04 0.81
C ASP A 100 -4.08 3.31 1.79
N VAL A 101 -3.77 3.71 3.03
CA VAL A 101 -4.81 4.06 4.01
C VAL A 101 -5.62 5.26 3.54
N TYR A 102 -4.95 6.31 3.07
CA TYR A 102 -5.62 7.52 2.60
C TYR A 102 -6.51 7.25 1.38
N ILE A 103 -5.99 6.57 0.35
CA ILE A 103 -6.73 6.34 -0.88
C ILE A 103 -7.95 5.44 -0.65
N LEU A 104 -7.82 4.42 0.21
CA LEU A 104 -8.92 3.52 0.54
C LEU A 104 -10.01 4.25 1.33
N LEU A 105 -9.64 5.07 2.32
CA LEU A 105 -10.60 5.82 3.14
C LEU A 105 -11.32 6.92 2.34
N THR A 106 -10.65 7.54 1.38
CA THR A 106 -11.20 8.66 0.59
C THR A 106 -11.97 8.22 -0.63
N THR A 107 -11.49 7.20 -1.35
CA THR A 107 -12.11 6.76 -2.60
C THR A 107 -13.30 5.82 -2.36
N ARG A 108 -13.31 5.12 -1.22
CA ARG A 108 -14.30 4.06 -0.94
C ARG A 108 -14.95 4.12 0.44
N PRO A 109 -15.39 5.31 0.90
CA PRO A 109 -16.00 5.43 2.22
C PRO A 109 -17.28 4.58 2.37
N SER A 110 -18.00 4.30 1.28
CA SER A 110 -19.23 3.49 1.30
C SER A 110 -19.00 2.01 1.59
N ASP A 111 -17.79 1.51 1.32
CA ASP A 111 -17.45 0.09 1.50
C ASP A 111 -16.84 -0.19 2.88
N ILE A 112 -16.62 0.87 3.66
CA ILE A 112 -15.95 0.85 4.95
C ILE A 112 -17.00 1.13 6.02
N ASN A 113 -17.37 0.09 6.75
CA ASN A 113 -18.10 0.27 8.00
C ASN A 113 -17.10 0.69 9.09
N LYS A 114 -17.21 1.94 9.56
CA LYS A 114 -16.30 2.52 10.56
C LYS A 114 -16.27 1.74 11.87
N ASP A 115 -17.41 1.24 12.34
CA ASP A 115 -17.49 0.47 13.59
C ASP A 115 -16.76 -0.87 13.44
N GLU A 116 -16.99 -1.57 12.31
CA GLU A 116 -16.28 -2.81 12.02
C GLU A 116 -14.77 -2.59 11.81
N LEU A 117 -14.37 -1.46 11.22
CA LEU A 117 -12.97 -1.10 11.06
C LEU A 117 -12.31 -0.83 12.41
N LYS A 118 -12.95 -0.07 13.31
CA LYS A 118 -12.44 0.20 14.66
C LYS A 118 -12.27 -1.10 15.45
N GLN A 119 -13.25 -2.00 15.39
CA GLN A 119 -13.13 -3.33 16.00
C GLN A 119 -12.00 -4.16 15.38
N ALA A 120 -11.84 -4.10 14.05
CA ALA A 120 -10.75 -4.80 13.38
C ALA A 120 -9.37 -4.26 13.78
N ILE A 121 -9.22 -2.95 13.95
CA ILE A 121 -7.99 -2.30 14.44
C ILE A 121 -7.67 -2.79 15.85
N ILE A 122 -8.62 -2.73 16.78
CA ILE A 122 -8.43 -3.18 18.16
C ILE A 122 -8.01 -4.64 18.19
N LYS A 123 -8.74 -5.51 17.49
CA LYS A 123 -8.42 -6.94 17.41
C LYS A 123 -7.02 -7.18 16.86
N LYS A 124 -6.62 -6.45 15.81
CA LYS A 124 -5.27 -6.58 15.24
C LYS A 124 -4.19 -6.11 16.19
N ALA A 125 -4.45 -5.04 16.93
CA ALA A 125 -3.53 -4.52 17.92
C ALA A 125 -3.39 -5.48 19.12
N GLU A 126 -4.47 -6.12 19.56
CA GLU A 126 -4.43 -7.19 20.56
C GLU A 126 -3.61 -8.39 20.06
N GLU A 127 -3.86 -8.87 18.83
CA GLU A 127 -3.10 -9.97 18.21
C GLU A 127 -1.59 -9.68 18.15
N ARG A 128 -1.20 -8.41 18.01
CA ARG A 128 0.19 -7.95 17.90
C ARG A 128 0.78 -7.41 19.20
N ASN A 129 0.01 -7.39 20.30
CA ASN A 129 0.39 -6.76 21.58
C ASN A 129 0.76 -5.27 21.45
N SER A 130 0.08 -4.56 20.54
CA SER A 130 0.26 -3.15 20.20
C SER A 130 -0.92 -2.27 20.63
N ILE A 131 -1.81 -2.77 21.50
CA ILE A 131 -3.02 -2.04 21.92
C ILE A 131 -2.74 -0.65 22.51
N VAL A 132 -1.60 -0.48 23.19
CA VAL A 132 -1.16 0.80 23.78
C VAL A 132 -1.09 1.91 22.73
N TYR A 133 -0.73 1.59 21.49
CA TYR A 133 -0.64 2.56 20.40
C TYR A 133 -2.00 3.01 19.89
N VAL A 134 -2.99 2.11 19.93
CA VAL A 134 -4.38 2.42 19.56
C VAL A 134 -5.05 3.22 20.67
N GLU A 135 -4.82 2.90 21.95
CA GLU A 135 -5.40 3.64 23.08
C GLU A 135 -4.87 5.07 23.17
N ASN A 136 -3.58 5.28 22.89
CA ASN A 136 -2.94 6.59 22.92
C ASN A 136 -2.73 7.17 21.53
N TYR A 137 -3.61 6.83 20.57
CA TYR A 137 -3.43 7.18 19.16
C TYR A 137 -3.19 8.66 18.92
N GLN A 138 -3.86 9.55 19.67
CA GLN A 138 -3.71 11.00 19.53
C GLN A 138 -2.26 11.44 19.69
N LYS A 139 -1.58 10.95 20.73
CA LYS A 139 -0.17 11.26 20.96
C LYS A 139 0.69 10.77 19.81
N TYR A 140 0.51 9.50 19.42
CA TYR A 140 1.34 8.88 18.40
C TYR A 140 1.11 9.47 17.01
N LEU A 141 -0.12 9.87 16.67
CA LEU A 141 -0.40 10.58 15.43
C LEU A 141 0.21 11.99 15.43
N THR A 142 0.20 12.70 16.56
CA THR A 142 0.92 13.97 16.68
C THR A 142 2.43 13.78 16.52
N ASP A 143 3.02 12.77 17.17
CA ASP A 143 4.44 12.44 17.01
C ASP A 143 4.80 12.16 15.54
N VAL A 144 3.95 11.39 14.82
CA VAL A 144 4.12 11.13 13.38
C VAL A 144 3.99 12.40 12.55
N LEU A 145 3.01 13.26 12.86
CA LEU A 145 2.75 14.49 12.14
C LEU A 145 3.90 15.48 12.28
N GLU A 146 4.48 15.61 13.48
CA GLU A 146 5.58 16.53 13.78
C GLU A 146 6.96 16.00 13.35
N SER A 147 7.07 14.71 13.05
CA SER A 147 8.34 14.10 12.65
C SER A 147 8.79 14.55 11.26
N GLU A 148 9.87 15.33 11.21
CA GLU A 148 10.51 15.71 9.95
C GLU A 148 10.95 14.50 9.12
N ASP A 149 11.37 13.41 9.75
CA ASP A 149 11.89 12.23 9.05
C ASP A 149 10.76 11.51 8.30
N VAL A 150 9.60 11.32 8.95
CA VAL A 150 8.43 10.71 8.31
C VAL A 150 7.87 11.63 7.22
N GLN A 151 7.87 12.95 7.44
CA GLN A 151 7.49 13.91 6.40
C GLN A 151 8.42 13.83 5.18
N LYS A 152 9.75 13.77 5.37
CA LYS A 152 10.73 13.59 4.27
C LYS A 152 10.51 12.28 3.52
N ILE A 153 10.14 11.21 4.24
CA ILE A 153 9.80 9.91 3.63
C ILE A 153 8.54 10.03 2.76
N TRP A 154 7.51 10.74 3.24
CA TRP A 154 6.32 11.03 2.45
C TRP A 154 6.61 11.91 1.23
N ASP A 155 7.40 12.96 1.41
CA ASP A 155 7.79 13.87 0.33
C ASP A 155 8.59 13.17 -0.76
N SER A 156 9.49 12.26 -0.38
CA SER A 156 10.21 11.41 -1.32
C SER A 156 9.24 10.51 -2.10
N TYR A 157 8.25 9.93 -1.41
CA TYR A 157 7.25 9.07 -2.04
C TYR A 157 6.37 9.83 -3.04
N LYS A 158 5.82 11.00 -2.67
CA LYS A 158 4.99 11.82 -3.58
C LYS A 158 5.77 12.37 -4.78
N ASN A 159 7.07 12.62 -4.63
CA ASN A 159 7.93 13.04 -5.74
C ASN A 159 8.22 11.89 -6.70
N LYS A 160 8.26 10.65 -6.19
CA LYS A 160 8.47 9.45 -7.00
C LYS A 160 7.22 9.00 -7.75
N TYR A 161 6.05 9.14 -7.14
CA TYR A 161 4.80 8.61 -7.69
C TYR A 161 3.79 9.71 -8.00
N LEU A 162 3.47 9.89 -9.29
CA LEU A 162 2.57 10.93 -9.79
C LEU A 162 1.18 10.90 -9.13
N TYR A 163 0.65 9.72 -8.83
CA TYR A 163 -0.66 9.54 -8.22
C TYR A 163 -0.76 10.07 -6.78
N ALA A 164 0.37 10.26 -6.09
CA ALA A 164 0.42 10.73 -4.70
C ALA A 164 0.74 12.23 -4.57
N LYS A 165 0.93 12.92 -5.70
CA LYS A 165 1.50 14.28 -5.74
C LYS A 165 0.65 15.33 -5.01
N ASP A 166 -0.66 15.23 -5.14
CA ASP A 166 -1.63 16.21 -4.62
C ASP A 166 -2.13 15.89 -3.20
N ILE A 167 -1.58 14.86 -2.57
CA ILE A 167 -1.98 14.44 -1.23
C ILE A 167 -1.10 15.14 -0.19
N LEU A 168 -1.75 15.85 0.74
CA LEU A 168 -1.09 16.47 1.89
C LEU A 168 -0.89 15.45 3.00
N PHE A 169 0.27 15.48 3.64
CA PHE A 169 0.59 14.57 4.75
C PHE A 169 -0.40 14.73 5.92
N SER A 170 -0.80 15.97 6.22
CA SER A 170 -1.80 16.29 7.24
C SER A 170 -3.14 15.60 6.98
N ASP A 171 -3.57 15.51 5.72
CA ASP A 171 -4.87 14.91 5.37
C ASP A 171 -4.88 13.41 5.64
N ILE A 172 -3.74 12.74 5.46
CA ILE A 172 -3.57 11.32 5.78
C ILE A 172 -3.75 11.11 7.28
N ILE A 173 -3.05 11.89 8.10
CA ILE A 173 -3.13 11.78 9.57
C ILE A 173 -4.54 12.10 10.07
N ASN A 174 -5.18 13.14 9.53
CA ASN A 174 -6.56 13.48 9.86
C ASN A 174 -7.54 12.35 9.51
N CYS A 175 -7.38 11.69 8.36
CA CYS A 175 -8.21 10.55 7.99
C CYS A 175 -8.08 9.39 9.00
N ILE A 176 -6.86 9.11 9.46
CA ILE A 176 -6.60 8.06 10.46
C ILE A 176 -7.22 8.46 11.80
N GLU A 177 -7.07 9.72 12.21
CA GLU A 177 -7.65 10.22 13.45
C GLU A 177 -9.19 10.09 13.47
N GLU A 178 -9.86 10.45 12.37
CA GLU A 178 -11.32 10.33 12.23
C GLU A 178 -11.84 8.89 12.26
N VAL A 179 -11.01 7.90 11.98
CA VAL A 179 -11.35 6.48 12.11
C VAL A 179 -11.21 6.00 13.56
N LEU A 180 -10.27 6.57 14.31
CA LEU A 180 -9.94 6.14 15.67
C LEU A 180 -10.74 6.86 16.76
N LYS A 181 -11.26 8.06 16.47
CA LYS A 181 -12.26 8.76 17.31
C LYS A 181 -13.44 7.85 17.64
#